data_AF-A0A8I1LKE5-F1
#
_entry.id   AF-A0A8I1LKE5-F1
#
_cell.length_a   1.000
_cell.length_b   1.000
_cell.length_c   1.000
_cell.angle_alpha   90.00
_cell.angle_beta   90.00
_cell.angle_gamma   90.00
#
_symmetry.space_group_name_H-M   'P 1'
#
loop_
_entity.id
_entity.type
_entity.pdbx_description
1 polymer ?
#
loop_
_entity_poly.entity_id
_entity_poly.type
_entity_poly.pdbx_seq_one_letter_code
_entity_poly.pdbx_strand_id
1 'polypeptide(L)'
;MDGVVEALGSVDMAGLAETVLTDIVTGDPRVFADPAPFIKVTDLGASSVDFTSRAWCRAGDYWDLKFDLTRRVKDGFDANGIAIPFPTSIEMTRAA
;
A
#
# COMPACT_ATOMS: atom_id res chain seq x y z
N MET A 1 -21.18 -6.13 -9.08
CA MET A 1 -20.04 -6.74 -8.39
C MET A 1 -19.09 -5.60 -8.08
N ASP A 2 -19.16 -5.06 -6.87
CA ASP A 2 -18.29 -3.98 -6.41
C ASP A 2 -16.87 -4.54 -6.26
N GLY A 3 -15.89 -3.83 -6.84
CA GLY A 3 -14.51 -4.31 -6.93
C GLY A 3 -13.73 -3.99 -5.66
N VAL A 4 -12.98 -4.97 -5.14
CA VAL A 4 -12.06 -4.79 -4.01
C VAL A 4 -10.67 -4.48 -4.58
N VAL A 5 -10.16 -3.28 -4.33
CA VAL A 5 -8.76 -2.92 -4.58
C VAL A 5 -7.95 -3.35 -3.38
N GLU A 6 -7.05 -4.32 -3.57
CA GLU A 6 -6.06 -4.71 -2.57
C GLU A 6 -4.70 -4.11 -2.96
N ALA A 7 -4.15 -3.25 -2.10
CA ALA A 7 -2.79 -2.77 -2.21
C ALA A 7 -1.96 -3.30 -1.04
N LEU A 8 -0.89 -4.04 -1.37
CA LEU A 8 0.10 -4.58 -0.46
C LEU A 8 1.35 -3.71 -0.55
N GLY A 9 1.81 -3.17 0.57
CA GLY A 9 2.98 -2.29 0.61
C GLY A 9 3.87 -2.60 1.81
N SER A 10 5.16 -2.74 1.58
CA SER A 10 6.18 -2.98 2.60
C SER A 10 6.96 -1.68 2.84
N VAL A 11 7.03 -1.21 4.09
CA VAL A 11 7.68 0.07 4.48
C VAL A 11 8.39 -0.02 5.82
N ASP A 12 9.37 0.86 6.04
CA ASP A 12 10.20 0.89 7.26
C ASP A 12 9.55 1.65 8.44
N MET A 13 8.68 2.65 8.16
CA MET A 13 8.10 3.56 9.17
C MET A 13 6.58 3.39 9.29
N ALA A 14 6.12 2.60 10.27
CA ALA A 14 4.73 2.16 10.34
C ALA A 14 3.66 3.25 10.55
N GLY A 15 3.89 4.18 11.49
CA GLY A 15 2.86 5.15 11.89
C GLY A 15 2.57 6.24 10.84
N LEU A 16 3.62 6.76 10.19
CA LEU A 16 3.48 7.77 9.14
C LEU A 16 2.93 7.16 7.85
N ALA A 17 3.36 5.94 7.51
CA ALA A 17 2.88 5.23 6.33
C ALA A 17 1.38 4.93 6.38
N GLU A 18 0.85 4.49 7.53
CA GLU A 18 -0.58 4.24 7.71
C GLU A 18 -1.41 5.51 7.47
N THR A 19 -0.93 6.65 8.00
CA THR A 19 -1.59 7.95 7.84
C THR A 19 -1.59 8.37 6.37
N VAL A 20 -0.45 8.26 5.68
CA VAL A 20 -0.32 8.61 4.26
C VAL A 20 -1.18 7.70 3.37
N LEU A 21 -1.19 6.39 3.63
CA LEU A 21 -2.05 5.43 2.93
C LEU A 21 -3.54 5.77 3.13
N THR A 22 -3.92 6.09 4.37
CA THR A 22 -5.30 6.46 4.69
C THR A 22 -5.73 7.74 3.99
N ASP A 23 -4.89 8.77 3.98
CA ASP A 23 -5.18 10.04 3.31
C ASP A 23 -5.33 9.87 1.79
N ILE A 24 -4.46 9.07 1.17
CA ILE A 24 -4.49 8.81 -0.28
C ILE A 24 -5.75 8.02 -0.68
N VAL A 25 -6.11 6.99 0.09
CA VAL A 25 -7.28 6.14 -0.20
C VAL A 25 -8.58 6.88 0.08
N THR A 26 -8.67 7.61 1.18
CA THR A 26 -9.90 8.36 1.54
C THR A 26 -10.06 9.65 0.72
N GLY A 27 -8.96 10.20 0.20
CA GLY A 27 -8.97 11.36 -0.68
C GLY A 27 -9.43 11.08 -2.11
N ASP A 28 -9.52 9.81 -2.53
CA ASP A 28 -9.99 9.48 -3.87
C ASP A 28 -11.53 9.33 -3.94
N PRO A 29 -12.23 10.14 -4.76
CA PRO A 29 -13.69 10.15 -4.79
C PRO A 29 -14.32 8.86 -5.37
N ARG A 30 -13.51 7.99 -5.98
CA ARG A 30 -13.97 6.70 -6.53
C ARG A 30 -14.03 5.62 -5.45
N VAL A 31 -13.40 5.85 -4.30
CA VAL A 31 -13.43 4.95 -3.16
C VAL A 31 -14.73 5.14 -2.40
N PHE A 32 -15.44 4.04 -2.17
CA PHE A 32 -16.65 4.04 -1.36
C PHE A 32 -16.29 4.16 0.12
N ALA A 33 -17.00 5.04 0.82
CA ALA A 33 -16.92 5.16 2.26
C ALA A 33 -17.69 4.03 2.99
N ASP A 34 -18.65 3.41 2.29
CA ASP A 34 -19.40 2.25 2.77
C ASP A 34 -19.38 1.15 1.68
N PRO A 35 -18.78 -0.02 1.96
CA PRO A 35 -18.07 -0.39 3.18
C PRO A 35 -16.73 0.35 3.35
N ALA A 36 -16.34 0.60 4.61
CA ALA A 36 -15.18 1.43 4.93
C ALA A 36 -13.84 0.82 4.46
N PRO A 37 -12.90 1.64 3.95
CA PRO A 37 -11.56 1.22 3.59
C PRO A 37 -10.86 0.52 4.78
N PHE A 38 -10.25 -0.65 4.54
CA PHE A 38 -9.51 -1.39 5.55
C PHE A 38 -8.04 -1.16 5.31
N ILE A 39 -7.36 -0.43 6.18
CA ILE A 39 -5.93 -0.14 6.06
C ILE A 39 -5.30 -0.52 7.39
N LYS A 40 -4.51 -1.58 7.40
CA LYS A 40 -3.82 -2.06 8.62
C LYS A 40 -2.49 -2.71 8.28
N VAL A 41 -1.57 -2.67 9.25
CA VAL A 41 -0.40 -3.55 9.28
C VAL A 41 -0.87 -4.99 9.35
N THR A 42 -0.42 -5.82 8.42
CA THR A 42 -0.74 -7.24 8.35
C THR A 42 0.43 -8.15 8.65
N ASP A 43 1.65 -7.72 8.38
CA ASP A 43 2.85 -8.50 8.70
C ASP A 43 3.99 -7.59 9.16
N LEU A 44 4.86 -8.14 10.00
CA LEU A 44 6.08 -7.51 10.49
C LEU A 44 7.21 -8.44 10.08
N GLY A 45 7.77 -8.19 8.90
CA GLY A 45 8.96 -8.85 8.42
C GLY A 45 10.21 -8.49 9.23
N ALA A 46 11.31 -9.19 8.97
CA ALA A 46 12.57 -9.04 9.71
C ALA A 46 13.19 -7.63 9.63
N SER A 47 12.82 -6.84 8.63
CA SER A 47 13.28 -5.46 8.41
C SER A 47 12.25 -4.62 7.64
N SER A 48 10.97 -4.94 7.79
CA SER A 48 9.90 -4.32 7.01
C SER A 48 8.53 -4.51 7.65
N VAL A 49 7.66 -3.53 7.48
CA VAL A 49 6.26 -3.61 7.90
C VAL A 49 5.38 -3.70 6.68
N ASP A 50 4.62 -4.79 6.56
CA ASP A 50 3.69 -5.02 5.46
C ASP A 50 2.30 -4.52 5.83
N PHE A 51 1.77 -3.64 4.98
CA PHE A 51 0.45 -3.06 5.06
C PHE A 51 -0.47 -3.73 4.05
N THR A 52 -1.67 -4.08 4.51
CA THR A 52 -2.79 -4.42 3.62
C THR A 52 -3.78 -3.28 3.64
N SER A 53 -4.00 -2.70 2.46
CA SER A 53 -5.08 -1.76 2.20
C SER A 53 -6.12 -2.40 1.30
N ARG A 54 -7.39 -2.36 1.72
CA ARG A 54 -8.56 -2.72 0.93
C ARG A 54 -9.43 -1.51 0.78
N ALA A 55 -9.81 -1.21 -0.46
CA ALA A 55 -10.73 -0.14 -0.81
C ALA A 55 -11.80 -0.67 -1.78
N TRP A 56 -12.98 -0.07 -1.76
CA TRP A 56 -14.12 -0.50 -2.56
C TRP A 56 -14.39 0.54 -3.63
N CYS A 57 -14.62 0.10 -4.86
CA CYS A 57 -14.92 1.00 -5.97
C CYS A 57 -15.84 0.33 -6.99
N ARG A 58 -16.30 1.13 -7.97
CA ARG A 58 -16.99 0.58 -9.14
C ARG A 58 -16.04 -0.30 -9.95
N ALA A 59 -16.55 -1.44 -10.43
CA ALA A 59 -15.75 -2.38 -11.22
C ALA A 59 -15.11 -1.76 -12.48
N GLY A 60 -15.75 -0.76 -13.10
CA GLY A 60 -15.21 -0.05 -14.26
C GLY A 60 -13.99 0.83 -13.93
N ASP A 61 -13.90 1.31 -12.70
CA ASP A 61 -12.82 2.18 -12.22
C ASP A 61 -11.69 1.39 -11.56
N TYR A 62 -11.87 0.08 -11.33
CA TYR A 62 -10.95 -0.76 -10.56
C TYR A 62 -9.49 -0.65 -10.98
N TRP A 63 -9.20 -0.82 -12.28
CA TRP A 63 -7.83 -0.81 -12.77
C TRP A 63 -7.20 0.58 -12.69
N ASP A 64 -7.95 1.60 -13.09
CA ASP A 64 -7.50 2.99 -13.05
C ASP A 64 -7.21 3.43 -11.61
N LEU A 65 -8.13 3.13 -10.69
CA LEU A 65 -7.98 3.39 -9.27
C LEU A 65 -6.79 2.62 -8.68
N LYS A 66 -6.62 1.34 -8.99
CA LYS A 66 -5.50 0.53 -8.48
C LYS A 66 -4.15 1.11 -8.89
N PHE A 67 -3.98 1.44 -10.17
CA PHE A 67 -2.71 1.97 -10.66
C PHE A 67 -2.45 3.40 -10.16
N ASP A 68 -3.48 4.23 -10.10
CA ASP A 68 -3.35 5.61 -9.63
C ASP A 68 -3.07 5.67 -8.12
N LEU A 69 -3.76 4.86 -7.30
CA LEU A 69 -3.45 4.74 -5.86
C LEU A 69 -2.02 4.24 -5.65
N THR A 70 -1.57 3.23 -6.40
CA THR A 70 -0.18 2.71 -6.29
C THR A 70 0.84 3.82 -6.57
N ARG A 71 0.59 4.62 -7.61
CA ARG A 71 1.45 5.76 -7.96
C ARG A 71 1.42 6.83 -6.86
N ARG A 72 0.24 7.22 -6.39
CA ARG A 72 0.09 8.21 -5.30
C ARG A 72 0.75 7.76 -4.02
N VAL A 73 0.65 6.48 -3.66
CA VAL A 73 1.33 5.89 -2.50
C VAL A 73 2.83 6.04 -2.63
N LYS A 74 3.40 5.74 -3.80
CA LYS A 74 4.82 5.95 -4.06
C LYS A 74 5.21 7.44 -3.92
N ASP A 75 4.50 8.34 -4.59
CA ASP A 75 4.76 9.79 -4.53
C ASP A 75 4.63 10.32 -3.08
N GLY A 76 3.63 9.84 -2.33
CA GLY A 76 3.42 10.19 -0.91
C GLY A 76 4.52 9.65 0.00
N PHE A 77 5.01 8.44 -0.24
CA PHE A 77 6.13 7.87 0.51
C PHE A 77 7.44 8.60 0.22
N ASP A 78 7.75 8.89 -1.04
CA ASP A 78 8.91 9.70 -1.44
C ASP A 78 8.87 11.10 -0.78
N ALA A 79 7.71 11.76 -0.77
CA ALA A 79 7.54 13.08 -0.17
C ALA A 79 7.73 13.08 1.37
N ASN A 80 7.42 11.97 2.03
CA ASN A 80 7.57 11.79 3.47
C ASN A 80 8.90 11.13 3.87
N GLY A 81 9.80 10.89 2.91
CA GLY A 81 11.10 10.24 3.17
C GLY A 81 10.99 8.76 3.57
N ILE A 82 9.87 8.10 3.24
CA ILE A 82 9.65 6.69 3.51
C ILE A 82 10.29 5.89 2.38
N ALA A 83 11.43 5.27 2.65
CA ALA A 83 12.08 4.38 1.70
C ALA A 83 11.29 3.08 1.56
N ILE A 84 10.90 2.73 0.34
CA ILE A 84 10.34 1.41 0.02
C ILE A 84 11.53 0.46 -0.15
N PRO A 85 11.73 -0.52 0.74
CA PRO A 85 12.83 -1.47 0.61
C PRO A 85 12.62 -2.29 -0.66
N PHE A 86 13.63 -2.31 -1.54
CA PHE A 86 13.68 -3.29 -2.61
C PHE A 86 13.98 -4.67 -2.00
N PRO A 87 13.38 -5.76 -2.51
CA PRO A 87 13.68 -7.10 -2.04
C PRO A 87 15.16 -7.39 -2.28
N THR A 88 15.96 -7.28 -1.22
CA THR A 88 17.38 -7.60 -1.25
C THR A 88 17.49 -9.10 -1.02
N SER A 89 17.57 -9.88 -2.10
CA SER A 89 17.92 -11.29 -1.97
C SER A 89 19.42 -11.36 -1.66
N ILE A 90 19.77 -11.57 -0.39
CA ILE A 90 21.11 -12.00 -0.03
C ILE A 90 21.26 -13.46 -0.48
N GLU A 91 21.69 -13.68 -1.72
CA GLU A 91 22.16 -15.00 -2.11
C GLU A 91 23.44 -15.28 -1.32
N MET A 92 23.31 -15.98 -0.20
CA MET A 92 24.44 -16.59 0.48
C MET A 92 24.92 -17.75 -0.41
N THR A 93 25.74 -17.44 -1.41
CA THR A 93 26.51 -18.47 -2.12
C THR A 93 27.46 -19.10 -1.10
N ARG A 94 27.07 -20.27 -0.57
CA ARG A 94 27.95 -21.10 0.25
C ARG A 94 29.12 -21.54 -0.64
N ALA A 95 30.27 -20.91 -0.47
CA ALA A 95 31.52 -21.42 -1.02
C ALA A 95 31.76 -22.84 -0.46
N ALA A 96 32.08 -23.76 -1.37
CA ALA A 96 32.26 -25.18 -1.11
C ALA A 96 33.46 -25.49 -0.19
#